data_AF-A0A6L9K983-F1
#
_entry.id   AF-A0A6L9K983-F1
#
_cell.length_a   1.000
_cell.length_b   1.000
_cell.length_c   1.000
_cell.angle_alpha   90.00
_cell.angle_beta   90.00
_cell.angle_gamma   90.00
#
_symmetry.space_group_name_H-M   'P 1'
#
loop_
_entity.id
_entity.type
_entity.pdbx_description
1 polymer ?
#
loop_
_entity_poly.entity_id
_entity_poly.type
_entity_poly.pdbx_seq_one_letter_code
_entity_poly.pdbx_strand_id
1 'polypeptide(L)'
;MKTIKLSILVIGLLITIGLNAQVTITDANTVKLGATLNVVGSSATGQYGQALGTSFGTPYDKGTLIEAGNNESGGLYMDGDKVVIWSPGDDNLVNFCDEDNMEGSGTDFHQAIIAYIDGEGYYFQVSDSTKKEQISTINSALSKMLKLRGVEYYHKRNNENASKDSEAKNKFANEKKSGFLAQEVETVVPEAVATNVAGIKFVNYQALIPFLVEAMKEQQGQIEQLHQENSAMRDDIEQIKQALKLSKIK
;
A
#
# COMPACT_ATOMS: atom_id res chain seq x y z
N MET A 1 -13.40 32.46 -46.20
CA MET A 1 -14.04 32.36 -44.87
C MET A 1 -13.09 32.98 -43.86
N LYS A 2 -13.37 34.19 -43.35
CA LYS A 2 -12.52 34.87 -42.35
C LYS A 2 -12.95 34.42 -40.96
N THR A 3 -12.04 33.82 -40.21
CA THR A 3 -12.26 33.46 -38.80
C THR A 3 -12.29 34.74 -37.98
N ILE A 4 -13.45 35.09 -37.42
CA ILE A 4 -13.60 36.21 -36.49
C ILE A 4 -13.09 35.72 -35.14
N LYS A 5 -11.91 36.18 -34.72
CA LYS A 5 -11.46 36.04 -33.33
C LYS A 5 -12.28 37.02 -32.48
N LEU A 6 -13.18 36.48 -31.65
CA LEU A 6 -13.88 37.25 -30.64
C LEU A 6 -12.94 37.45 -29.44
N SER A 7 -12.17 38.53 -29.46
CA SER A 7 -11.38 38.96 -28.30
C SER A 7 -12.31 39.69 -27.34
N ILE A 8 -12.82 38.99 -26.32
CA ILE A 8 -13.52 39.65 -25.21
C ILE A 8 -12.45 40.33 -24.35
N LEU A 9 -12.28 41.64 -24.54
CA LEU A 9 -11.52 42.48 -23.61
C LEU A 9 -12.37 42.65 -22.36
N VAL A 10 -12.18 41.78 -21.36
CA VAL A 10 -12.69 42.02 -20.01
C VAL A 10 -11.84 43.15 -19.43
N ILE A 11 -12.30 44.39 -19.60
CA ILE A 11 -11.84 45.51 -18.78
C ILE A 11 -12.33 45.16 -17.38
N GLY A 12 -11.45 44.58 -16.57
CA GLY A 12 -11.71 44.27 -15.18
C GLY A 12 -12.01 45.57 -14.44
N LEU A 13 -13.29 45.90 -14.33
CA LEU A 13 -13.76 46.63 -13.17
C LEU A 13 -13.42 45.72 -11.99
N LEU A 14 -12.34 46.03 -11.26
CA LEU A 14 -12.11 45.48 -9.93
C LEU A 14 -13.31 45.91 -9.11
N ILE A 15 -14.38 45.11 -9.14
CA ILE A 15 -15.37 45.15 -8.08
C ILE A 15 -14.62 44.53 -6.91
N THR A 16 -13.98 45.38 -6.13
CA THR A 16 -13.57 45.06 -4.77
C THR A 16 -14.87 44.90 -3.97
N ILE A 17 -15.58 43.80 -4.20
CA ILE A 17 -16.66 43.37 -3.32
C ILE A 17 -15.92 42.87 -2.08
N GLY A 18 -15.92 43.69 -1.04
CA GLY A 18 -15.53 43.28 0.30
C GLY A 18 -16.46 42.18 0.79
N LEU A 19 -16.12 40.94 0.46
CA LEU A 19 -16.60 39.70 1.03
C LEU A 19 -15.49 38.70 0.72
N ASN A 20 -14.95 38.03 1.75
CA ASN A 20 -13.90 37.02 1.65
C ASN A 20 -14.05 36.18 0.39
N ALA A 21 -13.30 36.49 -0.68
CA ALA A 21 -13.48 35.81 -1.95
C ALA A 21 -13.14 34.33 -1.75
N GLN A 22 -14.13 33.46 -1.84
CA GLN A 22 -13.95 32.02 -1.67
C GLN A 22 -13.08 31.42 -2.78
N VAL A 23 -13.00 32.09 -3.93
CA VAL A 23 -12.20 31.67 -5.09
C VAL A 23 -11.60 32.89 -5.77
N THR A 24 -10.30 32.88 -6.03
CA THR A 24 -9.58 33.95 -6.76
C THR A 24 -8.68 33.32 -7.83
N ILE A 25 -8.83 33.73 -9.10
CA ILE A 25 -7.90 33.35 -10.17
C ILE A 25 -6.69 34.27 -10.07
N THR A 26 -5.51 33.72 -9.79
CA THR A 26 -4.28 34.53 -9.63
C THR A 26 -3.48 34.66 -10.92
N ASP A 27 -3.55 33.67 -11.78
CA ASP A 27 -2.94 33.66 -13.11
C ASP A 27 -3.65 32.66 -14.02
N ALA A 28 -3.12 32.43 -15.24
CA ALA A 28 -3.72 31.55 -16.23
C ALA A 28 -3.83 30.07 -15.80
N ASN A 29 -3.08 29.66 -14.77
CA ASN A 29 -2.90 28.28 -14.35
C ASN A 29 -3.26 28.04 -12.87
N THR A 30 -3.52 29.08 -12.07
CA THR A 30 -3.64 28.94 -10.60
C THR A 30 -4.91 29.60 -10.07
N VAL A 31 -5.62 28.86 -9.21
CA VAL A 31 -6.79 29.31 -8.46
C VAL A 31 -6.49 29.22 -6.97
N LYS A 32 -6.71 30.32 -6.24
CA LYS A 32 -6.68 30.37 -4.77
C LYS A 32 -8.07 30.14 -4.19
N LEU A 33 -8.14 29.35 -3.12
CA LEU A 33 -9.39 29.03 -2.43
C LEU A 33 -9.41 29.60 -1.01
N GLY A 34 -10.33 30.54 -0.77
CA GLY A 34 -10.52 31.22 0.51
C GLY A 34 -9.48 32.31 0.82
N ALA A 35 -9.50 32.77 2.08
CA ALA A 35 -8.51 33.73 2.60
C ALA A 35 -7.17 33.04 2.97
N THR A 36 -7.17 31.72 3.08
CA THR A 36 -6.00 30.87 3.32
C THR A 36 -5.29 30.53 2.02
N LEU A 37 -4.00 30.20 2.13
CA LEU A 37 -3.12 29.98 0.99
C LEU A 37 -3.22 28.54 0.48
N ASN A 38 -4.39 28.20 -0.07
CA ASN A 38 -4.62 26.94 -0.76
C ASN A 38 -4.65 27.21 -2.27
N VAL A 39 -3.86 26.47 -3.04
CA VAL A 39 -3.87 26.55 -4.50
C VAL A 39 -4.30 25.25 -5.13
N VAL A 40 -5.07 25.39 -6.21
CA VAL A 40 -5.33 24.34 -7.19
C VAL A 40 -4.93 24.90 -8.54
N GLY A 41 -4.06 24.20 -9.26
CA GLY A 41 -3.57 24.72 -10.53
C GLY A 41 -2.75 23.74 -11.34
N SER A 42 -2.21 24.21 -12.46
CA SER A 42 -1.25 23.46 -13.26
C SER A 42 0.17 24.00 -13.09
N SER A 43 1.08 23.17 -12.60
CA SER A 43 2.48 23.54 -12.38
C SER A 43 3.38 22.34 -12.67
N ALA A 44 4.67 22.57 -12.89
CA ALA A 44 5.69 21.50 -12.89
C ALA A 44 6.50 21.48 -11.57
N THR A 45 6.39 22.55 -10.78
CA THR A 45 7.12 22.75 -9.53
C THR A 45 6.20 23.08 -8.37
N GLY A 46 6.60 22.76 -7.14
CA GLY A 46 5.94 23.26 -5.93
C GLY A 46 5.99 24.80 -5.88
N GLN A 47 4.94 25.40 -5.32
CA GLN A 47 4.74 26.85 -5.29
C GLN A 47 4.93 27.45 -3.90
N TYR A 48 4.87 26.64 -2.85
CA TYR A 48 4.96 27.13 -1.47
C TYR A 48 5.82 26.25 -0.56
N GLY A 49 6.07 26.79 0.64
CA GLY A 49 6.82 26.12 1.68
C GLY A 49 8.17 25.56 1.22
N GLN A 50 8.49 24.37 1.71
CA GLN A 50 9.72 23.66 1.36
C GLN A 50 9.69 23.01 -0.04
N ALA A 51 8.52 22.92 -0.66
CA ALA A 51 8.39 22.41 -2.03
C ALA A 51 8.64 23.49 -3.10
N LEU A 52 8.77 24.77 -2.71
CA LEU A 52 8.95 25.89 -3.64
C LEU A 52 10.13 25.65 -4.59
N GLY A 53 9.82 25.58 -5.89
CA GLY A 53 10.82 25.38 -6.95
C GLY A 53 11.26 23.92 -7.15
N THR A 54 10.83 22.97 -6.30
CA THR A 54 11.08 21.55 -6.49
C THR A 54 10.31 21.06 -7.70
N SER A 55 11.01 20.53 -8.70
CA SER A 55 10.41 19.95 -9.91
C SER A 55 9.85 18.57 -9.63
N PHE A 56 8.55 18.40 -9.86
CA PHE A 56 7.90 17.10 -9.78
C PHE A 56 7.84 16.41 -11.15
N GLY A 57 7.75 17.15 -12.24
CA GLY A 57 7.71 16.62 -13.61
C GLY A 57 8.99 16.85 -14.40
N THR A 58 8.95 16.51 -15.69
CA THR A 58 9.89 17.10 -16.66
C THR A 58 9.53 18.57 -16.88
N PRO A 59 10.44 19.42 -17.42
CA PRO A 59 10.13 20.83 -17.67
C PRO A 59 8.94 21.08 -18.61
N TYR A 60 8.50 20.06 -19.35
CA TYR A 60 7.43 20.16 -20.35
C TYR A 60 6.07 19.65 -19.84
N ASP A 61 6.06 18.84 -18.78
CA ASP A 61 4.85 18.23 -18.25
C ASP A 61 4.35 19.03 -17.06
N LYS A 62 3.34 19.87 -17.29
CA LYS A 62 2.58 20.49 -16.21
C LYS A 62 1.53 19.50 -15.71
N GLY A 63 1.64 19.10 -14.46
CA GLY A 63 0.64 18.31 -13.77
C GLY A 63 -0.42 19.18 -13.09
N THR A 64 -1.43 18.53 -12.52
CA THR A 64 -2.35 19.13 -11.55
C THR A 64 -1.66 19.18 -10.19
N LEU A 65 -1.62 20.37 -9.58
CA LEU A 65 -1.03 20.65 -8.27
C LEU A 65 -2.14 21.09 -7.30
N ILE A 66 -2.13 20.51 -6.12
CA ILE A 66 -2.91 20.94 -4.95
C ILE A 66 -1.91 21.14 -3.81
N GLU A 67 -1.86 22.34 -3.24
CA GLU A 67 -0.86 22.68 -2.21
C GLU A 67 -1.44 23.66 -1.18
N ALA A 68 -1.03 23.52 0.08
CA ALA A 68 -1.53 24.30 1.20
C ALA A 68 -0.40 24.95 2.04
N GLY A 69 -0.54 26.23 2.36
CA GLY A 69 0.30 26.93 3.34
C GLY A 69 1.53 27.63 2.75
N ASN A 70 2.29 28.37 3.58
CA ASN A 70 3.45 29.16 3.17
C ASN A 70 4.81 28.63 3.71
N ASN A 71 4.78 27.76 4.72
CA ASN A 71 5.97 27.38 5.50
C ASN A 71 6.20 25.86 5.42
N GLU A 72 5.69 25.10 6.39
CA GLU A 72 5.53 23.65 6.29
C GLU A 72 4.21 23.35 5.60
N SER A 73 4.32 22.81 4.40
CA SER A 73 3.24 22.69 3.44
C SER A 73 3.25 21.26 2.92
N GLY A 74 2.08 20.62 2.97
CA GLY A 74 1.82 19.37 2.28
C GLY A 74 1.11 19.62 0.96
N GLY A 75 1.14 18.63 0.09
CA GLY A 75 0.39 18.72 -1.15
C GLY A 75 0.40 17.45 -1.98
N LEU A 76 -0.26 17.58 -3.13
CA LEU A 76 -0.46 16.54 -4.11
C LEU A 76 -0.16 17.08 -5.50
N TYR A 77 0.56 16.28 -6.29
CA TYR A 77 0.85 16.56 -7.69
C TYR A 77 0.56 15.31 -8.53
N MET A 78 -0.01 15.49 -9.72
CA MET A 78 -0.21 14.40 -10.69
C MET A 78 -0.08 14.88 -12.14
N ASP A 79 0.64 14.14 -12.98
CA ASP A 79 0.90 14.50 -14.39
C ASP A 79 0.57 13.40 -15.40
N GLY A 80 -0.09 12.33 -14.94
CA GLY A 80 -0.40 11.15 -15.76
C GLY A 80 0.70 10.11 -15.79
N ASP A 81 1.93 10.47 -15.43
CA ASP A 81 3.04 9.51 -15.24
C ASP A 81 3.13 9.06 -13.78
N LYS A 82 2.89 9.96 -12.83
CA LYS A 82 2.93 9.65 -11.40
C LYS A 82 1.97 10.51 -10.58
N VAL A 83 1.78 10.07 -9.34
CA VAL A 83 1.18 10.88 -8.27
C VAL A 83 2.26 11.08 -7.21
N VAL A 84 2.48 12.33 -6.82
CA VAL A 84 3.39 12.72 -5.74
C VAL A 84 2.54 13.25 -4.61
N ILE A 85 2.76 12.72 -3.41
CA ILE A 85 2.20 13.23 -2.17
C ILE A 85 3.39 13.59 -1.28
N TRP A 86 3.35 14.77 -0.67
CA TRP A 86 4.34 15.15 0.34
C TRP A 86 3.64 15.74 1.56
N SER A 87 4.27 15.51 2.71
CA SER A 87 3.84 15.98 4.01
C SER A 87 5.06 16.59 4.72
N PRO A 88 4.88 17.61 5.57
CA PRO A 88 5.97 18.26 6.30
C PRO A 88 6.72 17.32 7.26
N GLY A 89 6.15 16.15 7.60
CA GLY A 89 6.90 15.06 8.23
C GLY A 89 6.77 14.92 9.74
N ASP A 90 5.66 15.37 10.32
CA ASP A 90 5.51 15.43 11.79
C ASP A 90 5.28 14.08 12.48
N ASP A 91 4.81 13.01 11.80
CA ASP A 91 4.87 11.59 12.25
C ASP A 91 4.05 10.64 11.34
N ASN A 92 2.93 11.12 10.78
CA ASN A 92 2.02 10.35 9.92
C ASN A 92 1.92 10.99 8.52
N LEU A 93 2.75 10.53 7.58
CA LEU A 93 2.81 11.09 6.22
C LEU A 93 1.49 10.96 5.47
N VAL A 94 0.81 9.80 5.60
CA VAL A 94 -0.48 9.53 4.96
C VAL A 94 -1.36 8.76 5.94
N ASN A 95 -2.58 9.25 6.17
CA ASN A 95 -3.57 8.58 7.00
C ASN A 95 -4.71 8.03 6.13
N PHE A 96 -5.03 6.76 6.27
CA PHE A 96 -6.21 6.13 5.70
C PHE A 96 -7.27 6.04 6.79
N CYS A 97 -8.40 6.71 6.57
CA CYS A 97 -9.45 6.81 7.57
C CYS A 97 -10.75 6.18 7.07
N ASP A 98 -11.53 5.66 8.00
CA ASP A 98 -12.92 5.26 7.79
C ASP A 98 -13.84 6.38 8.27
N GLU A 99 -14.62 6.95 7.35
CA GLU A 99 -15.46 8.13 7.63
C GLU A 99 -16.55 7.83 8.66
N ASP A 100 -17.07 6.60 8.68
CA ASP A 100 -18.06 6.16 9.67
C ASP A 100 -17.49 6.23 11.12
N ASN A 101 -16.16 6.17 11.28
CA ASN A 101 -15.48 6.27 12.57
C ASN A 101 -15.03 7.72 12.90
N MET A 102 -15.40 8.71 12.08
CA MET A 102 -15.17 10.13 12.37
C MET A 102 -16.28 10.74 13.24
N GLU A 103 -17.47 10.13 13.30
CA GLU A 103 -18.54 10.60 14.17
C GLU A 103 -18.20 10.35 15.65
N GLY A 104 -18.05 11.42 16.43
CA GLY A 104 -17.83 11.36 17.89
C GLY A 104 -16.40 11.66 18.34
N SER A 105 -15.50 11.99 17.43
CA SER A 105 -14.08 12.18 17.71
C SER A 105 -13.68 13.64 18.04
N GLY A 106 -14.65 14.56 18.09
CA GLY A 106 -14.39 15.98 18.36
C GLY A 106 -13.58 16.62 17.24
N THR A 107 -12.41 17.19 17.55
CA THR A 107 -11.49 17.77 16.57
C THR A 107 -10.42 16.79 16.10
N ASP A 108 -10.50 15.52 16.49
CA ASP A 108 -9.42 14.56 16.33
C ASP A 108 -9.86 13.35 15.48
N PHE A 109 -9.28 13.14 14.30
CA PHE A 109 -9.61 12.01 13.43
C PHE A 109 -8.90 10.69 13.82
N HIS A 110 -8.06 10.65 14.87
CA HIS A 110 -7.24 9.46 15.19
C HIS A 110 -8.06 8.17 15.38
N GLN A 111 -9.31 8.25 15.86
CA GLN A 111 -10.19 7.08 15.98
C GLN A 111 -10.65 6.50 14.65
N ALA A 112 -10.62 7.30 13.59
CA ALA A 112 -10.99 6.90 12.24
C ALA A 112 -9.84 6.23 11.48
N ILE A 113 -8.59 6.33 11.96
CA ILE A 113 -7.42 5.79 11.25
C ILE A 113 -7.46 4.27 11.25
N ILE A 114 -7.50 3.68 10.04
CA ILE A 114 -7.45 2.23 9.82
C ILE A 114 -6.08 1.76 9.32
N ALA A 115 -5.30 2.67 8.72
CA ALA A 115 -3.92 2.45 8.34
C ALA A 115 -3.20 3.80 8.18
N TYR A 116 -1.86 3.80 8.24
CA TYR A 116 -1.07 4.99 7.96
C TYR A 116 0.30 4.64 7.36
N ILE A 117 0.94 5.63 6.75
CA ILE A 117 2.36 5.60 6.34
C ILE A 117 3.12 6.54 7.28
N ASP A 118 4.14 6.01 7.97
CA ASP A 118 4.96 6.78 8.90
C ASP A 118 6.01 7.66 8.18
N GLY A 119 6.79 8.42 8.97
CA GLY A 119 7.87 9.28 8.45
C GLY A 119 8.98 8.55 7.68
N GLU A 120 9.15 7.24 7.89
CA GLU A 120 10.14 6.41 7.17
C GLU A 120 9.56 5.74 5.92
N GLY A 121 8.25 5.88 5.69
CA GLY A 121 7.54 5.30 4.55
C GLY A 121 7.00 3.89 4.81
N TYR A 122 7.00 3.42 6.06
CA TYR A 122 6.44 2.12 6.41
C TYR A 122 4.91 2.18 6.53
N TYR A 123 4.25 1.17 5.96
CA TYR A 123 2.81 0.99 6.07
C TYR A 123 2.44 0.25 7.35
N PHE A 124 1.54 0.83 8.13
CA PHE A 124 0.97 0.23 9.33
C PHE A 124 -0.54 0.07 9.18
N GLN A 125 -1.07 -1.04 9.69
CA GLN A 125 -2.50 -1.33 9.77
C GLN A 125 -2.92 -1.39 11.24
N VAL A 126 -4.12 -0.91 11.56
CA VAL A 126 -4.70 -1.03 12.91
C VAL A 126 -4.74 -2.49 13.36
N SER A 127 -4.22 -2.78 14.55
CA SER A 127 -4.10 -4.15 15.07
C SER A 127 -4.27 -4.24 16.60
N ASP A 128 -4.80 -3.19 17.22
CA ASP A 128 -5.03 -3.13 18.67
C ASP A 128 -6.06 -4.16 19.14
N SER A 129 -5.86 -4.74 20.32
CA SER A 129 -6.80 -5.69 20.94
C SER A 129 -8.20 -5.12 21.17
N THR A 130 -8.32 -3.81 21.39
CA THR A 130 -9.59 -3.10 21.57
C THR A 130 -10.39 -2.94 20.28
N LYS A 131 -9.77 -3.19 19.13
CA LYS A 131 -10.37 -3.14 17.79
C LYS A 131 -10.54 -4.55 17.18
N LYS A 132 -10.43 -5.60 18.01
CA LYS A 132 -10.58 -7.01 17.60
C LYS A 132 -11.50 -7.75 18.55
N GLU A 133 -12.27 -8.69 18.02
CA GLU A 133 -13.14 -9.57 18.79
C GLU A 133 -12.96 -11.02 18.35
N GLN A 134 -13.47 -11.96 19.15
CA GLN A 134 -13.43 -13.40 18.86
C GLN A 134 -12.02 -13.92 18.53
N ILE A 135 -11.02 -13.46 19.28
CA ILE A 135 -9.60 -13.76 19.03
C ILE A 135 -9.31 -15.24 19.33
N SER A 136 -8.82 -15.97 18.34
CA SER A 136 -8.36 -17.35 18.46
C SER A 136 -7.06 -17.58 17.69
N THR A 137 -6.22 -18.50 18.18
CA THR A 137 -4.99 -18.90 17.48
C THR A 137 -5.29 -19.61 16.16
N ILE A 138 -4.48 -19.33 15.14
CA ILE A 138 -4.56 -20.02 13.85
C ILE A 138 -4.07 -21.46 14.03
N ASN A 139 -4.93 -22.44 13.76
CA ASN A 139 -4.60 -23.86 13.85
C ASN A 139 -4.38 -24.48 12.47
N SER A 140 -3.61 -25.58 12.43
CA SER A 140 -3.29 -26.33 11.22
C SER A 140 -2.60 -25.48 10.15
N ALA A 141 -1.85 -24.47 10.60
CA ALA A 141 -1.25 -23.47 9.76
C ALA A 141 -0.21 -24.09 8.82
N LEU A 142 0.62 -25.02 9.31
CA LEU A 142 1.61 -25.72 8.48
C LEU A 142 0.91 -26.52 7.37
N SER A 143 -0.13 -27.27 7.71
CA SER A 143 -0.89 -28.06 6.73
C SER A 143 -1.57 -27.20 5.66
N LYS A 144 -2.01 -25.98 6.01
CA LYS A 144 -2.55 -25.01 5.06
C LYS A 144 -1.46 -24.47 4.16
N MET A 145 -0.36 -23.98 4.73
CA MET A 145 0.74 -23.40 3.96
C MET A 145 1.39 -24.40 3.00
N LEU A 146 1.49 -25.68 3.38
CA LEU A 146 2.01 -26.75 2.51
C LEU A 146 1.13 -27.04 1.28
N LYS A 147 -0.14 -26.63 1.28
CA LYS A 147 -1.04 -26.76 0.11
C LYS A 147 -0.88 -25.60 -0.88
N LEU A 148 -0.28 -24.49 -0.45
CA LEU A 148 -0.06 -23.34 -1.32
C LEU A 148 1.14 -23.60 -2.22
N ARG A 149 1.00 -23.20 -3.49
CA ARG A 149 2.04 -23.33 -4.50
C ARG A 149 2.50 -21.95 -4.94
N GLY A 150 3.77 -21.64 -4.69
CA GLY A 150 4.41 -20.49 -5.32
C GLY A 150 4.51 -20.71 -6.83
N VAL A 151 4.12 -19.71 -7.62
CA VAL A 151 4.16 -19.75 -9.08
C VAL A 151 4.99 -18.60 -9.62
N GLU A 152 5.63 -18.84 -10.75
CA GLU A 152 6.22 -17.78 -11.56
C GLU A 152 5.32 -17.51 -12.77
N TYR A 153 5.17 -16.24 -13.14
CA TYR A 153 4.27 -15.85 -14.22
C TYR A 153 4.75 -14.57 -14.92
N TYR A 154 4.16 -14.32 -16.07
CA TYR A 154 4.21 -13.05 -16.78
C TYR A 154 2.79 -12.51 -16.87
N HIS A 155 2.61 -11.19 -16.78
CA HIS A 155 1.29 -10.61 -16.99
C HIS A 155 0.88 -10.76 -18.46
N LYS A 156 -0.39 -11.12 -18.68
CA LYS A 156 -0.95 -11.15 -20.05
C LYS A 156 -0.91 -9.75 -20.65
N ARG A 157 -0.54 -9.66 -21.93
CA ARG A 157 -0.59 -8.41 -22.70
C ARG A 157 -2.05 -8.06 -23.01
N ASN A 158 -2.46 -6.83 -22.74
CA ASN A 158 -3.72 -6.31 -23.27
C ASN A 158 -3.48 -5.88 -24.71
N ASN A 159 -3.83 -6.75 -25.68
CA ASN A 159 -3.47 -6.58 -27.09
C ASN A 159 -4.38 -5.63 -27.87
N GLU A 160 -5.45 -5.09 -27.28
CA GLU A 160 -6.49 -4.42 -28.06
C GLU A 160 -6.08 -3.04 -28.61
N ASN A 161 -5.02 -2.40 -28.11
CA ASN A 161 -4.59 -1.06 -28.57
C ASN A 161 -3.05 -0.86 -28.67
N ALA A 162 -2.26 -1.93 -28.80
CA ALA A 162 -0.81 -1.77 -28.86
C ALA A 162 -0.33 -1.29 -30.25
N SER A 163 -0.33 0.02 -30.48
CA SER A 163 0.46 0.64 -31.55
C SER A 163 1.94 0.23 -31.42
N LYS A 164 2.59 0.01 -32.56
CA LYS A 164 3.88 -0.68 -32.71
C LYS A 164 5.11 -0.05 -32.01
N ASP A 165 5.01 1.11 -31.36
CA ASP A 165 6.10 1.76 -30.60
C ASP A 165 6.28 1.20 -29.17
N SER A 166 6.16 -0.13 -29.06
CA SER A 166 5.76 -0.81 -27.82
C SER A 166 6.90 -1.43 -27.00
N GLU A 167 8.17 -1.18 -27.33
CA GLU A 167 9.28 -1.78 -26.57
C GLU A 167 9.56 -1.06 -25.24
N ALA A 168 9.49 0.28 -25.20
CA ALA A 168 9.76 1.05 -23.98
C ALA A 168 8.58 1.03 -22.98
N LYS A 169 7.34 0.89 -23.46
CA LYS A 169 6.13 0.93 -22.61
C LYS A 169 5.70 -0.42 -22.03
N ASN A 170 6.39 -1.52 -22.36
CA ASN A 170 5.98 -2.89 -22.01
C ASN A 170 6.87 -3.61 -20.99
N LYS A 171 7.61 -2.90 -20.14
CA LYS A 171 8.43 -3.54 -19.09
C LYS A 171 7.61 -4.48 -18.19
N PHE A 172 6.40 -4.07 -17.81
CA PHE A 172 5.55 -4.84 -16.89
C PHE A 172 5.11 -6.22 -17.39
N ALA A 173 4.88 -6.41 -18.69
CA ALA A 173 4.45 -7.70 -19.25
C ALA A 173 5.62 -8.65 -19.54
N ASN A 174 6.81 -8.11 -19.75
CA ASN A 174 8.00 -8.88 -20.12
C ASN A 174 8.87 -9.27 -18.91
N GLU A 175 8.55 -8.78 -17.72
CA GLU A 175 9.23 -9.15 -16.50
C GLU A 175 8.60 -10.38 -15.85
N LYS A 176 9.44 -11.38 -15.60
CA LYS A 176 9.05 -12.56 -14.82
C LYS A 176 8.75 -12.13 -13.39
N LYS A 177 7.58 -12.52 -12.87
CA LYS A 177 7.14 -12.26 -11.50
C LYS A 177 6.91 -13.57 -10.77
N SER A 178 6.88 -13.50 -9.45
CA SER A 178 6.56 -14.63 -8.58
C SER A 178 5.40 -14.25 -7.65
N GLY A 179 4.56 -15.22 -7.30
CA GLY A 179 3.43 -15.00 -6.43
C GLY A 179 2.56 -16.25 -6.31
N PHE A 180 1.25 -16.05 -6.12
CA PHE A 180 0.26 -17.11 -6.05
C PHE A 180 -0.84 -16.93 -7.09
N LEU A 181 -1.51 -18.04 -7.44
CA LEU A 181 -2.82 -17.98 -8.08
C LEU A 181 -3.88 -17.75 -7.00
N ALA A 182 -4.63 -16.66 -7.11
CA ALA A 182 -5.64 -16.29 -6.13
C ALA A 182 -6.69 -17.40 -5.93
N GLN A 183 -7.01 -18.15 -6.98
CA GLN A 183 -7.93 -19.29 -6.93
C GLN A 183 -7.40 -20.43 -6.05
N GLU A 184 -6.10 -20.70 -6.09
CA GLU A 184 -5.49 -21.73 -5.24
C GLU A 184 -5.45 -21.26 -3.79
N VAL A 185 -5.10 -20.00 -3.54
CA VAL A 185 -5.12 -19.39 -2.19
C VAL A 185 -6.51 -19.45 -1.58
N GLU A 186 -7.55 -19.12 -2.35
CA GLU A 186 -8.93 -19.10 -1.88
C GLU A 186 -9.40 -20.46 -1.34
N THR A 187 -8.94 -21.57 -1.92
CA THR A 187 -9.29 -22.92 -1.44
C THR A 187 -8.66 -23.28 -0.08
N VAL A 188 -7.66 -22.51 0.37
CA VAL A 188 -6.86 -22.80 1.56
C VAL A 188 -7.02 -21.72 2.65
N VAL A 189 -7.00 -20.45 2.25
CA VAL A 189 -7.12 -19.25 3.09
C VAL A 189 -8.06 -18.25 2.37
N PRO A 190 -9.39 -18.52 2.34
CA PRO A 190 -10.35 -17.69 1.62
C PRO A 190 -10.35 -16.22 2.09
N GLU A 191 -10.09 -15.96 3.37
CA GLU A 191 -10.01 -14.63 3.96
C GLU A 191 -8.84 -13.78 3.43
N ALA A 192 -7.84 -14.40 2.80
CA ALA A 192 -6.73 -13.71 2.13
C ALA A 192 -7.07 -13.32 0.68
N VAL A 193 -8.28 -13.65 0.18
CA VAL A 193 -8.67 -13.40 -1.20
C VAL A 193 -9.91 -12.52 -1.28
N ALA A 194 -9.79 -11.41 -2.00
CA ALA A 194 -10.92 -10.56 -2.36
C ALA A 194 -11.32 -10.83 -3.82
N THR A 195 -12.62 -10.79 -4.12
CA THR A 195 -13.13 -10.86 -5.49
C THR A 195 -13.92 -9.60 -5.78
N ASN A 196 -13.60 -8.88 -6.86
CA ASN A 196 -14.36 -7.69 -7.25
C ASN A 196 -15.63 -8.06 -8.04
N VAL A 197 -16.46 -7.06 -8.34
CA VAL A 197 -17.73 -7.23 -9.07
C VAL A 197 -17.57 -7.81 -10.48
N ALA A 198 -16.37 -7.73 -11.07
CA ALA A 198 -16.06 -8.31 -12.37
C ALA A 198 -15.56 -9.77 -12.27
N GLY A 199 -15.52 -10.36 -11.07
CA GLY A 199 -15.01 -11.71 -10.83
C GLY A 199 -13.49 -11.82 -10.78
N ILE A 200 -12.76 -10.69 -10.80
CA ILE A 200 -11.30 -10.69 -10.69
C ILE A 200 -10.92 -10.86 -9.22
N LYS A 201 -9.97 -11.77 -8.98
CA LYS A 201 -9.49 -12.10 -7.63
C LYS A 201 -8.17 -11.41 -7.31
N PHE A 202 -8.02 -10.98 -6.05
CA PHE A 202 -6.87 -10.28 -5.50
C PHE A 202 -6.40 -11.00 -4.25
N VAL A 203 -5.09 -11.03 -4.01
CA VAL A 203 -4.51 -11.69 -2.83
C VAL A 203 -3.97 -10.63 -1.86
N ASN A 204 -4.40 -10.68 -0.61
CA ASN A 204 -3.78 -9.98 0.50
C ASN A 204 -2.61 -10.82 1.03
N TYR A 205 -1.40 -10.55 0.54
CA TYR A 205 -0.19 -11.27 0.97
C TYR A 205 0.13 -11.05 2.46
N GLN A 206 -0.23 -9.90 3.04
CA GLN A 206 0.02 -9.62 4.47
C GLN A 206 -0.80 -10.55 5.37
N ALA A 207 -2.01 -10.95 4.94
CA ALA A 207 -2.85 -11.90 5.67
C ALA A 207 -2.22 -13.29 5.80
N LEU A 208 -1.24 -13.65 4.96
CA LEU A 208 -0.53 -14.93 5.03
C LEU A 208 0.58 -14.95 6.10
N ILE A 209 1.06 -13.78 6.55
CA ILE A 209 2.18 -13.70 7.50
C ILE A 209 1.87 -14.41 8.84
N PRO A 210 0.70 -14.19 9.48
CA PRO A 210 0.35 -14.92 10.70
C PRO A 210 0.28 -16.45 10.52
N PHE A 211 -0.16 -16.93 9.34
CA PHE A 211 -0.14 -18.36 9.02
C PHE A 211 1.28 -18.90 8.93
N LEU A 212 2.20 -18.17 8.32
CA LEU A 212 3.61 -18.58 8.26
C LEU A 212 4.23 -18.65 9.66
N VAL A 213 3.90 -17.72 10.55
CA VAL A 213 4.36 -17.72 11.95
C VAL A 213 3.88 -18.97 12.68
N GLU A 214 2.58 -19.27 12.64
CA GLU A 214 2.05 -20.47 13.31
C GLU A 214 2.51 -21.76 12.63
N ALA A 215 2.69 -21.77 11.30
CA ALA A 215 3.26 -22.91 10.58
C ALA A 215 4.70 -23.22 11.02
N MET A 216 5.53 -22.19 11.24
CA MET A 216 6.89 -22.37 11.77
C MET A 216 6.88 -22.90 13.21
N LYS A 217 5.94 -22.45 14.06
CA LYS A 217 5.79 -22.98 15.42
C LYS A 217 5.34 -24.45 15.41
N GLU A 218 4.36 -24.80 14.57
CA GLU A 218 3.93 -26.19 14.37
C GLU A 218 5.10 -27.07 13.89
N GLN A 219 5.88 -26.59 12.91
CA GLN A 219 7.06 -27.27 12.41
C GLN A 219 8.14 -27.44 13.49
N GLN A 220 8.38 -26.42 14.31
CA GLN A 220 9.33 -26.47 15.42
C GLN A 220 8.92 -27.53 16.45
N GLY A 221 7.62 -27.64 16.77
CA GLY A 221 7.10 -28.69 17.65
C GLY A 221 7.35 -30.10 17.10
N GLN A 222 7.19 -30.31 15.78
CA GLN A 222 7.51 -31.58 15.14
C GLN A 222 9.00 -31.92 15.23
N ILE A 223 9.88 -30.92 15.06
CA ILE A 223 11.34 -31.09 15.17
C ILE A 223 11.73 -31.49 16.60
N GLU A 224 11.15 -30.85 17.61
CA GLU A 224 11.41 -31.17 19.02
C GLU A 224 10.96 -32.58 19.38
N GLN A 225 9.77 -32.99 18.92
CA GLN A 225 9.29 -34.35 19.09
C GLN A 225 10.25 -35.37 18.45
N LEU A 226 10.66 -35.14 17.20
CA LEU A 226 11.61 -36.00 16.50
C LEU A 226 12.96 -36.08 17.23
N HIS A 227 13.43 -34.99 17.84
CA HIS A 227 14.66 -35.01 18.64
C HIS A 227 14.52 -35.85 19.91
N GLN A 228 13.39 -35.75 20.61
CA GLN A 228 13.11 -36.55 21.80
C GLN A 228 13.05 -38.05 21.47
N GLU A 229 12.32 -38.42 20.42
CA GLU A 229 12.23 -39.81 19.94
C GLU A 229 13.61 -40.35 19.55
N ASN A 230 14.42 -39.57 18.82
CA ASN A 230 15.78 -39.96 18.47
C ASN A 230 16.69 -40.12 19.70
N SER A 231 16.54 -39.28 20.73
CA SER A 231 17.31 -39.41 21.97
C SER A 231 16.95 -40.70 22.70
N ALA A 232 15.65 -40.97 22.87
CA ALA A 232 15.17 -42.19 23.51
C ALA A 232 15.67 -43.45 22.77
N MET A 233 15.57 -43.46 21.43
CA MET A 233 16.09 -44.58 20.63
C MET A 233 17.60 -44.78 20.79
N ARG A 234 18.38 -43.71 20.93
CA ARG A 234 19.83 -43.81 21.16
C ARG A 234 20.14 -44.41 22.53
N ASP A 235 19.41 -44.01 23.56
CA ASP A 235 19.57 -44.55 24.91
C ASP A 235 19.22 -46.05 24.96
N ASP A 236 18.13 -46.45 24.31
CA ASP A 236 17.73 -47.87 24.19
C ASP A 236 18.81 -48.70 23.48
N ILE A 237 19.38 -48.17 22.38
CA ILE A 237 20.47 -48.83 21.66
C ILE A 237 21.69 -49.03 22.55
N GLU A 238 22.07 -48.05 23.36
CA GLU A 238 23.21 -48.18 24.29
C GLU A 238 22.93 -49.20 25.40
N GLN A 239 21.73 -49.21 25.97
CA GLN A 239 21.34 -50.21 26.95
C GLN A 239 21.40 -51.64 26.38
N ILE A 240 20.89 -51.84 25.16
CA ILE A 240 20.95 -53.14 24.47
C ILE A 240 22.40 -53.56 24.23
N LYS A 241 23.28 -52.66 23.77
CA LYS A 241 24.71 -52.96 23.58
C LYS A 241 25.39 -53.37 24.88
N GLN A 242 25.07 -52.71 25.99
CA GLN A 242 25.62 -53.05 27.30
C GLN A 242 25.14 -54.43 27.78
N ALA A 243 23.83 -54.70 27.66
CA ALA A 243 23.26 -56.01 28.00
C ALA A 243 23.90 -57.14 27.18
N LEU A 244 24.13 -56.91 25.88
CA LEU A 244 24.73 -57.90 24.98
C LEU A 244 26.22 -58.13 25.24
N LYS A 245 26.94 -57.12 25.74
CA LYS A 245 28.32 -57.30 26.24
C LYS A 245 28.33 -58.16 27.49
N LEU A 246 27.44 -57.87 28.46
CA LEU A 246 27.34 -58.64 29.71
C LEU A 246 26.94 -60.10 29.48
N SER A 247 26.08 -60.37 28.49
CA SER A 247 25.67 -61.75 28.16
C SER A 247 26.77 -62.57 27.49
N LYS A 248 27.75 -61.95 26.82
CA LYS A 248 28.89 -62.63 26.18
C LYS A 248 30.04 -62.96 27.14
N ILE A 249 30.00 -62.42 28.36
CA ILE A 249 31.03 -62.64 29.40
C ILE A 249 30.63 -63.81 30.33
N LYS A 250 29.37 -64.26 30.28
CA LYS A 250 28.90 -65.50 30.92
C LYS A 250 29.03 -66.68 29.97
#